data_AF-K1YIX6-F1
#
_entry.id   AF-K1YIX6-F1
#
_cell.length_a   1.000
_cell.length_b   1.000
_cell.length_c   1.000
_cell.angle_alpha   90.00
_cell.angle_beta   90.00
_cell.angle_gamma   90.00
#
_symmetry.space_group_name_H-M   'P 1'
#
loop_
_entity.id
_entity.type
_entity.pdbx_description
1 polymer ?
#
loop_
_entity_poly.entity_id
_entity_poly.type
_entity_poly.pdbx_seq_one_letter_code
_entity_poly.pdbx_strand_id
1 'polypeptide(L)'
;MLFIILTVIMAILMHPTVLWGWHAPDMGYLAWFFLVPFFIVILQKKKKVFFLSLLTSFLFYVGCLYWLAGAMEFFGELSLEISVLVLCLAALILAFFFAGAIKLAFVFSQKT
;
A
#
# COMPACT_ATOMS: atom_id res chain seq x y z
N MET A 1 8.33 -0.84 -13.49
CA MET A 1 8.98 -0.94 -12.18
C MET A 1 9.19 0.45 -11.58
N LEU A 2 9.83 1.38 -12.29
CA LEU A 2 9.92 2.80 -11.90
C LEU A 2 8.55 3.42 -11.53
N PHE A 3 7.53 3.19 -12.35
CA PHE A 3 6.16 3.66 -12.07
C PHE A 3 5.57 3.14 -10.76
N ILE A 4 5.94 1.92 -10.34
CA ILE A 4 5.44 1.26 -9.10
C ILE A 4 6.10 1.89 -7.86
N ILE A 5 7.40 2.21 -7.96
CA ILE A 5 8.14 2.86 -6.88
C ILE A 5 7.61 4.29 -6.67
N LEU A 6 7.38 5.03 -7.77
CA LEU A 6 6.83 6.38 -7.69
C LEU A 6 5.43 6.40 -7.09
N THR A 7 4.60 5.40 -7.41
CA THR A 7 3.24 5.24 -6.84
C THR A 7 3.31 5.00 -5.35
N VAL A 8 4.15 4.07 -4.90
CA VAL A 8 4.30 3.75 -3.47
C VAL A 8 4.75 4.97 -2.68
N ILE A 9 5.75 5.72 -3.18
CA ILE A 9 6.22 6.95 -2.52
C ILE A 9 5.09 7.99 -2.41
N MET A 10 4.35 8.23 -3.49
CA MET A 10 3.21 9.16 -3.50
C MET A 10 2.12 8.74 -2.50
N ALA A 11 1.87 7.45 -2.40
CA ALA A 11 0.80 6.92 -1.56
C ALA A 11 1.14 6.97 -0.06
N ILE A 12 2.42 6.86 0.31
CA ILE A 12 2.90 7.10 1.68
C ILE A 12 2.71 8.57 2.08
N LEU A 13 3.00 9.49 1.16
CA LEU A 13 2.86 10.93 1.37
C LEU A 13 1.40 11.41 1.36
N MET A 14 0.47 10.58 0.90
CA MET A 14 -0.96 10.91 0.80
C MET A 14 -1.65 10.93 2.16
N HIS A 15 -1.19 10.10 3.10
CA HIS A 15 -1.72 10.09 4.46
C HIS A 15 -1.03 11.14 5.32
N PRO A 16 -1.73 11.75 6.30
CA PRO A 16 -1.15 12.72 7.22
C PRO A 16 -0.01 12.05 7.98
N THR A 17 1.20 12.25 7.45
CA THR A 17 2.42 11.69 8.00
C THR A 17 2.84 12.65 9.09
N VAL A 18 2.86 12.14 10.32
CA VAL A 18 3.39 12.89 11.45
C VAL A 18 4.89 12.67 11.46
N LEU A 19 5.62 13.66 10.95
CA LEU A 19 7.08 13.66 10.95
C LEU A 19 7.54 14.61 12.05
N TRP A 20 8.10 14.05 13.12
CA TRP A 20 8.62 14.82 14.27
C TRP A 20 7.63 15.83 14.87
N GLY A 21 6.34 15.45 14.94
CA GLY A 21 5.27 16.28 15.52
C GLY A 21 4.62 17.28 14.54
N TRP A 22 5.16 17.42 13.33
CA TRP A 22 4.53 18.19 12.26
C TRP A 22 3.52 17.32 11.49
N HIS A 23 2.30 17.83 11.33
CA HIS A 23 1.24 17.17 10.58
C HIS A 23 1.27 17.65 9.13
N ALA A 24 1.61 16.75 8.21
CA ALA A 24 1.48 17.04 6.79
C ALA A 24 -0.01 17.28 6.44
N PRO A 25 -0.33 18.26 5.59
CA PRO A 25 -1.70 18.49 5.13
C PRO A 25 -2.22 17.28 4.36
N ASP A 26 -3.53 17.06 4.37
CA ASP A 26 -4.17 16.01 3.59
C ASP A 26 -3.90 16.24 2.09
N MET A 27 -3.13 15.32 1.50
CA MET A 27 -2.80 15.33 0.08
C MET A 27 -3.60 14.27 -0.68
N GLY A 28 -4.86 14.02 -0.30
CA GLY A 28 -5.73 13.03 -0.93
C GLY A 28 -5.86 13.16 -2.46
N TYR A 29 -5.61 14.34 -3.04
CA TYR A 29 -5.52 14.52 -4.49
C TYR A 29 -4.36 13.73 -5.13
N LEU A 30 -3.32 13.39 -4.37
CA LEU A 30 -2.23 12.51 -4.79
C LEU A 30 -2.66 11.05 -4.98
N ALA A 31 -3.83 10.65 -4.46
CA ALA A 31 -4.44 9.35 -4.73
C ALA A 31 -4.54 9.07 -6.23
N TRP A 32 -4.77 10.10 -7.03
CA TRP A 32 -4.89 9.97 -8.47
C TRP A 32 -3.57 9.56 -9.12
N PHE A 33 -2.46 10.13 -8.65
CA PHE A 33 -1.11 9.77 -9.10
C PHE A 33 -0.68 8.38 -8.62
N PHE A 34 -1.35 7.84 -7.59
CA PHE A 34 -1.22 6.44 -7.23
C PHE A 34 -2.09 5.53 -8.12
N LEU A 35 -3.40 5.73 -8.11
CA LEU A 35 -4.35 4.80 -8.72
C LEU A 35 -4.25 4.76 -10.24
N VAL A 36 -4.14 5.91 -10.92
CA VAL A 36 -4.19 5.95 -12.39
C VAL A 36 -3.02 5.20 -13.03
N PRO A 37 -1.74 5.45 -12.66
CA PRO A 37 -0.63 4.70 -13.22
C PRO A 37 -0.69 3.21 -12.87
N PHE A 38 -1.13 2.88 -11.66
CA PHE A 38 -1.34 1.49 -11.24
C PHE A 38 -2.35 0.78 -12.16
N PHE A 39 -3.52 1.39 -12.41
CA PHE A 39 -4.53 0.84 -13.29
C PHE A 39 -4.04 0.68 -14.73
N ILE A 40 -3.30 1.65 -15.27
CA ILE A 40 -2.69 1.55 -16.61
C ILE A 40 -1.76 0.33 -16.69
N VAL A 41 -0.90 0.13 -15.68
CA VAL A 41 0.06 -0.98 -15.67
C VAL A 41 -0.64 -2.35 -15.58
N ILE A 42 -1.65 -2.51 -14.73
CA ILE A 42 -2.35 -3.80 -14.59
C ILE A 42 -3.15 -4.16 -15.84
N LEU A 43 -3.75 -3.17 -16.53
CA LEU A 43 -4.49 -3.38 -17.77
C LEU A 43 -3.58 -3.91 -18.89
N GLN A 44 -2.33 -3.44 -18.95
CA GLN A 44 -1.33 -3.92 -19.91
C GLN A 44 -0.75 -5.30 -19.53
N LYS A 45 -0.74 -5.66 -18.24
CA LYS A 45 -0.09 -6.89 -17.73
C LYS A 45 -1.10 -7.91 -17.19
N LYS A 46 -2.07 -8.30 -18.03
CA LYS A 46 -3.21 -9.20 -17.72
C LYS A 46 -2.86 -10.47 -16.92
N LYS A 47 -1.70 -11.10 -17.19
CA LYS A 47 -1.26 -12.33 -16.51
C LYS A 47 -0.73 -12.10 -15.08
N LYS A 48 -0.32 -10.87 -14.75
CA LYS A 48 0.34 -10.53 -13.48
C LYS A 48 -0.49 -9.59 -12.60
N VAL A 49 -1.78 -9.36 -12.93
CA VAL A 49 -2.67 -8.43 -12.22
C VAL A 49 -2.66 -8.67 -10.71
N PHE A 50 -2.85 -9.90 -10.27
CA PHE A 50 -2.88 -10.23 -8.84
C PHE A 50 -1.55 -9.89 -8.14
N PHE A 51 -0.43 -10.38 -8.67
CA PHE A 51 0.89 -10.16 -8.07
C PHE A 51 1.29 -8.68 -8.06
N LEU A 52 1.02 -7.95 -9.15
CA LEU A 52 1.29 -6.52 -9.22
C LEU A 52 0.44 -5.74 -8.23
N SER A 53 -0.84 -6.11 -8.07
CA SER A 53 -1.74 -5.52 -7.07
C SER A 53 -1.24 -5.79 -5.67
N LEU A 54 -0.92 -7.06 -5.35
CA LEU A 54 -0.42 -7.50 -4.05
C LEU A 54 0.83 -6.73 -3.64
N LEU A 55 1.85 -6.69 -4.51
CA LEU A 55 3.11 -6.01 -4.21
C LEU A 55 2.90 -4.50 -4.03
N THR A 56 2.09 -3.88 -4.88
CA THR A 56 1.83 -2.44 -4.80
C THR A 56 1.09 -2.10 -3.50
N SER A 57 0.02 -2.83 -3.17
CA SER A 57 -0.73 -2.62 -1.93
C SER A 57 0.07 -2.97 -0.68
N PHE A 58 0.92 -4.00 -0.74
CA PHE A 58 1.78 -4.37 0.38
C PHE A 58 2.74 -3.23 0.74
N LEU A 59 3.47 -2.72 -0.25
CA LEU A 59 4.40 -1.61 -0.04
C LEU A 59 3.67 -0.34 0.42
N PHE A 60 2.48 -0.09 -0.13
CA PHE A 60 1.61 1.00 0.32
C PHE A 60 1.22 0.85 1.79
N TYR A 61 0.68 -0.30 2.20
CA TYR A 61 0.24 -0.51 3.58
C TYR A 61 1.39 -0.50 4.58
N VAL A 62 2.54 -1.11 4.26
CA VAL A 62 3.75 -1.01 5.10
C VAL A 62 4.15 0.44 5.30
N GLY A 63 4.17 1.21 4.20
CA GLY A 63 4.56 2.61 4.26
C GLY A 63 3.54 3.53 4.94
N CYS A 64 2.24 3.24 4.88
CA CYS A 64 1.22 4.02 5.57
C CYS A 64 1.09 3.66 7.05
N LEU A 65 1.37 2.40 7.39
CA LEU A 65 1.24 1.87 8.75
C LEU A 65 2.58 1.76 9.47
N TYR A 66 3.66 2.36 8.94
CA TYR A 66 5.01 2.28 9.52
C TYR A 66 5.06 2.69 11.00
N TRP A 67 4.25 3.69 11.38
CA TRP A 67 4.15 4.20 12.74
C TRP A 67 3.63 3.16 13.73
N LEU A 68 2.90 2.15 13.24
CA LEU A 68 2.34 1.08 14.07
C LEU A 68 3.46 0.22 14.68
N ALA A 69 4.61 0.09 14.01
CA ALA A 69 5.76 -0.63 14.57
C ALA A 69 6.29 0.07 15.84
N GLY A 70 6.42 1.41 15.81
CA GLY A 70 6.80 2.18 16.99
C GLY A 70 5.74 2.17 18.09
N ALA A 71 4.45 2.14 17.72
CA ALA A 71 3.37 1.99 18.68
C ALA A 71 3.40 0.60 19.38
N MET A 72 3.67 -0.47 18.63
CA MET A 72 3.81 -1.82 19.20
C MET A 72 5.03 -1.94 20.11
N GLU A 73 6.14 -1.29 19.77
CA GLU A 73 7.33 -1.23 20.63
C GLU A 73 7.05 -0.45 21.93
N PHE A 74 6.43 0.73 21.81
CA PHE A 74 6.22 1.61 22.96
C PHE A 74 5.09 1.14 23.90
N PHE A 75 3.95 0.70 23.35
CA PHE A 75 2.77 0.31 24.14
C PHE A 75 2.62 -1.19 24.33
N GLY A 76 3.20 -1.99 23.43
CA GLY A 76 3.11 -3.46 23.46
C GLY A 76 4.34 -4.13 24.07
N GLU A 77 5.38 -3.36 24.43
CA GLU A 77 6.66 -3.86 24.97
C GLU A 77 7.31 -4.93 24.08
N LEU A 78 7.02 -4.89 22.77
CA LEU A 78 7.57 -5.81 21.77
C LEU A 78 8.93 -5.30 21.29
N SER A 79 9.86 -6.22 21.02
CA SER A 79 11.11 -5.83 20.35
C SER A 79 10.81 -5.27 18.96
N LEU A 80 11.62 -4.32 18.51
CA LEU A 80 11.43 -3.64 17.23
C LEU A 80 11.35 -4.64 16.06
N GLU A 81 12.14 -5.71 16.09
CA GLU A 81 12.13 -6.73 15.05
C GLU A 81 10.78 -7.46 14.96
N ILE A 82 10.20 -7.79 16.12
CA ILE A 82 8.89 -8.46 16.19
C ILE A 82 7.80 -7.50 15.73
N SER A 83 7.85 -6.24 16.16
CA SER A 83 6.90 -5.19 15.74
C SER A 83 6.90 -4.99 14.21
N VAL A 84 8.09 -4.95 13.58
CA VAL A 84 8.22 -4.86 12.12
C VAL A 84 7.68 -6.12 11.43
N LEU A 85 7.94 -7.30 11.99
CA LEU A 85 7.40 -8.55 11.44
C LEU A 85 5.87 -8.58 11.49
N VAL A 86 5.28 -8.18 12.62
CA VAL A 86 3.82 -8.11 12.81
C VAL A 86 3.22 -7.07 11.85
N LEU A 87 3.85 -5.91 11.68
CA LEU A 87 3.47 -4.91 10.69
C LEU A 87 3.46 -5.50 9.27
N CYS A 88 4.53 -6.19 8.88
CA CYS A 88 4.62 -6.85 7.57
C CYS A 88 3.49 -7.89 7.38
N LEU A 89 3.19 -8.70 8.39
CA LEU A 89 2.08 -9.66 8.33
C LEU A 89 0.73 -8.97 8.18
N ALA A 90 0.47 -7.93 8.96
CA ALA A 90 -0.76 -7.15 8.88
C ALA A 90 -0.93 -6.49 7.50
N ALA A 91 0.13 -5.85 6.99
CA ALA A 91 0.15 -5.25 5.66
C ALA A 91 -0.07 -6.29 4.56
N LEU A 92 0.48 -7.50 4.72
CA LEU A 92 0.29 -8.60 3.77
C LEU A 92 -1.17 -9.07 3.73
N ILE A 93 -1.83 -9.21 4.89
CA ILE A 93 -3.26 -9.56 4.97
C ILE A 93 -4.10 -8.52 4.22
N LEU A 94 -3.88 -7.23 4.47
CA LEU A 94 -4.59 -6.14 3.79
C LEU A 94 -4.31 -6.15 2.28
N ALA A 95 -3.05 -6.40 1.89
CA ALA A 95 -2.67 -6.51 0.49
C ALA A 95 -3.39 -7.66 -0.22
N PHE A 96 -3.61 -8.80 0.46
CA PHE A 96 -4.39 -9.92 -0.09
C PHE A 96 -5.84 -9.52 -0.39
N PHE A 97 -6.50 -8.79 0.51
CA PHE A 97 -7.84 -8.26 0.27
C PHE A 97 -7.88 -7.33 -0.95
N PHE A 98 -6.95 -6.38 -1.03
CA PHE A 98 -6.87 -5.45 -2.15
C PHE A 98 -6.60 -6.17 -3.49
N ALA A 99 -5.60 -7.04 -3.52
CA ALA A 99 -5.25 -7.80 -4.72
C ALA A 99 -6.37 -8.73 -5.18
N GLY A 100 -7.09 -9.35 -4.23
CA GLY A 100 -8.27 -10.16 -4.51
C GLY A 100 -9.36 -9.33 -5.18
N ALA A 101 -9.70 -8.17 -4.61
CA ALA A 101 -10.70 -7.26 -5.16
C ALA A 101 -10.35 -6.79 -6.58
N ILE A 102 -9.11 -6.34 -6.81
CA ILE A 102 -8.65 -5.89 -8.14
C ILE A 102 -8.70 -7.04 -9.15
N LYS A 103 -8.27 -8.25 -8.76
CA LYS A 103 -8.32 -9.40 -9.66
C LYS A 103 -9.76 -9.75 -10.03
N LEU A 104 -10.69 -9.69 -9.08
CA LEU A 104 -12.11 -9.92 -9.32
C LEU A 104 -12.68 -8.89 -10.30
N ALA A 105 -12.43 -7.60 -10.04
CA ALA A 105 -12.87 -6.49 -10.88
C ALA A 105 -12.34 -6.63 -12.32
N PHE A 106 -11.08 -7.01 -12.48
CA PHE A 106 -10.46 -7.24 -13.78
C PHE A 106 -11.08 -8.43 -14.54
N VAL A 107 -11.58 -9.45 -13.84
CA VAL A 107 -12.30 -10.57 -14.49
C VAL A 107 -13.66 -10.12 -14.98
N PHE A 108 -14.40 -9.31 -14.21
CA PHE A 108 -15.69 -8.78 -14.62
C PHE A 108 -15.56 -7.81 -15.81
N SER A 109 -14.52 -6.97 -15.83
CA SER A 109 -14.32 -6.02 -16.93
C SER A 109 -13.99 -6.66 -18.28
N GLN A 110 -13.63 -7.95 -18.32
CA GLN A 110 -13.41 -8.68 -19.58
C GLN A 110 -14.65 -9.40 -20.10
N LYS A 111 -15.71 -9.48 -19.29
CA LYS A 111 -16.98 -10.12 -19.66
C LYS A 111 -17.99 -9.13 -20.23
N THR A 112 -17.67 -7.84 -20.22
CA THR A 112 -18.50 -6.73 -20.74
C THR A 112 -17.85 -6.19 -22.00
#